data_AF-A0A974TTG6-F1
#
_entry.id   AF-A0A974TTG6-F1
#
_cell.length_a   1.000
_cell.length_b   1.000
_cell.length_c   1.000
_cell.angle_alpha   90.00
_cell.angle_beta   90.00
_cell.angle_gamma   90.00
#
_symmetry.space_group_name_H-M   'P 1'
#
loop_
_entity.id
_entity.type
_entity.pdbx_description
1 polymer ?
#
loop_
_entity_poly.entity_id
_entity_poly.type
_entity_poly.pdbx_seq_one_letter_code
_entity_poly.pdbx_strand_id
1 'polypeptide(L)'
;MKKQELEKLFVDCDRLKELCEQMHRCRPCGSGNSSGKPKARLARAPRDAQTREPSPDDIRYNRGFLGVPYKKEDLFRSGMSAEEQLREAVEQYRKEPSAKGAILIEMAINRIGISGRTDKEIAGLVDEAKKLLAEKLKRKGKGGSQGDNVTGTIYQHSDFGGASMFLNLSVGGLLTGFVNLSWFNFNDRVSSAEHGASPDEVGGRLFLFQTDRFRDRYVKLDANGGDNPRLSSLGSFMNDRTSSVLIYRKSLNEVVQSLGNLVSPSQITAAISSQEKLSPRGDPILTWDLFPDGKDGHPNETGKMYVYVRIPVEVEVNNWFNYDAEIRFWIYLYVTQDGRLNAWPDYYGAWVEGGILTDDILAELMGEEGIVTSLPEVIGLLGAATTLANLGAPYSNVYLLPGRNEDRGNTNDDVTVVLVEGMPGPPGPIL
;
A
#
# COMPACT_ATOMS: atom_id res chain seq x y z
N MET A 1 -5.49 5.53 -43.46
CA MET A 1 -4.48 6.49 -43.97
C MET A 1 -3.13 5.81 -44.07
N LYS A 2 -2.31 6.16 -45.06
CA LYS A 2 -0.90 5.74 -45.09
C LYS A 2 -0.10 6.58 -44.08
N LYS A 3 1.00 6.05 -43.50
CA LYS A 3 1.87 6.76 -42.54
C LYS A 3 2.25 8.18 -42.99
N GLN A 4 2.55 8.37 -44.27
CA GLN A 4 2.91 9.66 -44.88
C GLN A 4 1.75 10.69 -44.92
N GLU A 5 0.49 10.24 -44.90
CA GLU A 5 -0.68 11.12 -44.85
C GLU A 5 -0.95 11.58 -43.42
N LEU A 6 -0.70 10.70 -42.45
CA LEU A 6 -0.76 10.99 -41.02
C LEU A 6 0.32 11.99 -40.59
N GLU A 7 1.57 11.80 -41.06
CA GLU A 7 2.66 12.76 -40.80
C GLU A 7 2.34 14.15 -41.36
N LYS A 8 1.69 14.24 -42.52
CA LYS A 8 1.22 15.53 -43.07
C LYS A 8 0.08 16.15 -42.26
N LEU A 9 -0.78 15.31 -41.66
CA LEU A 9 -1.91 15.75 -40.85
C LEU A 9 -1.48 16.43 -39.53
N PHE A 10 -0.35 16.02 -38.95
CA PHE A 10 0.19 16.64 -37.73
C PHE A 10 0.93 17.97 -37.97
N VAL A 11 1.27 18.28 -39.23
CA VAL A 11 1.93 19.54 -39.60
C VAL A 11 0.90 20.59 -40.08
N ASP A 12 -0.33 20.16 -40.38
CA ASP A 12 -1.40 20.99 -40.94
C ASP A 12 -2.60 21.07 -39.97
N CYS A 13 -2.60 22.11 -39.13
CA CYS A 13 -3.61 22.30 -38.09
C CYS A 13 -5.04 22.44 -38.64
N ASP A 14 -5.23 23.00 -39.84
CA ASP A 14 -6.57 23.18 -40.41
C ASP A 14 -7.15 21.83 -40.86
N ARG A 15 -6.28 20.95 -41.39
CA ARG A 15 -6.66 19.61 -41.82
C ARG A 15 -6.89 18.66 -40.64
N LEU A 16 -6.12 18.82 -39.56
CA LEU A 16 -6.37 18.16 -38.29
C LEU A 16 -7.74 18.59 -37.72
N LYS A 17 -8.05 19.89 -37.79
CA LYS A 17 -9.34 20.44 -37.36
C LYS A 17 -10.52 19.92 -38.18
N GLU A 18 -10.41 19.88 -39.52
CA GLU A 18 -11.44 19.28 -40.38
C GLU A 18 -11.69 17.81 -40.05
N LEU A 19 -10.63 17.01 -39.82
CA LEU A 19 -10.77 15.62 -39.42
C LEU A 19 -11.44 15.50 -38.04
N CYS A 20 -11.05 16.34 -37.09
CA CYS A 20 -11.65 16.42 -35.77
C CYS A 20 -13.15 16.78 -35.82
N GLU A 21 -13.54 17.69 -36.71
CA GLU A 21 -14.93 18.09 -36.96
C GLU A 21 -15.72 16.96 -37.65
N GLN A 22 -15.12 16.26 -38.63
CA GLN A 22 -15.71 15.12 -39.32
C GLN A 22 -15.95 13.92 -38.39
N MET A 23 -15.07 13.69 -37.41
CA MET A 23 -15.25 12.61 -36.45
C MET A 23 -16.31 12.91 -35.38
N HIS A 24 -16.87 14.14 -35.32
CA HIS A 24 -17.84 14.60 -34.31
C HIS A 24 -17.41 14.36 -32.85
N ARG A 25 -16.12 14.14 -32.60
CA ARG A 25 -15.59 13.72 -31.29
C ARG A 25 -14.83 14.84 -30.57
N CYS A 26 -14.23 15.78 -31.30
CA CYS A 26 -13.43 16.82 -30.65
C CYS A 26 -14.24 18.09 -30.34
N ARG A 27 -14.07 18.65 -29.14
CA ARG A 27 -14.34 20.09 -28.94
C ARG A 27 -13.27 20.88 -29.72
N PRO A 28 -13.66 21.89 -30.52
CA PRO A 28 -12.70 22.66 -31.32
C PRO A 28 -11.67 23.28 -30.40
N CYS A 29 -10.44 23.42 -30.91
CA CYS A 29 -9.22 23.94 -30.29
C CYS A 29 -9.40 25.31 -29.60
N GLY A 30 -10.23 25.36 -28.56
CA GLY A 30 -10.43 26.49 -27.69
C GLY A 30 -9.19 26.61 -26.83
N SER A 31 -8.56 27.77 -26.88
CA SER A 31 -7.43 28.21 -26.06
C SER A 31 -7.65 27.90 -24.57
N GLY A 32 -7.26 26.70 -24.13
CA GLY A 32 -7.46 26.28 -22.76
C GLY A 32 -6.85 24.91 -22.49
N ASN A 33 -5.53 24.87 -22.27
CA ASN A 33 -4.84 23.84 -21.47
C ASN A 33 -5.29 22.37 -21.65
N SER A 34 -5.57 21.89 -22.86
CA SER A 34 -5.66 20.44 -23.11
C SER A 34 -4.24 19.88 -23.15
N SER A 35 -3.61 19.80 -21.97
CA SER A 35 -2.32 19.15 -21.84
C SER A 35 -2.47 17.72 -22.33
N GLY A 36 -1.64 17.28 -23.29
CA GLY A 36 -1.49 15.88 -23.73
C GLY A 36 -0.91 14.99 -22.62
N LYS A 37 -1.39 15.20 -21.40
CA LYS A 37 -1.09 14.40 -20.23
C LYS A 37 -2.10 13.26 -20.19
N PRO A 38 -1.65 12.07 -19.80
CA PRO A 38 -2.55 10.98 -19.51
C PRO A 38 -3.62 11.37 -18.49
N LYS A 39 -4.78 10.71 -18.55
CA LYS A 39 -5.89 10.95 -17.64
C LYS A 39 -6.36 9.66 -17.01
N ALA A 40 -6.84 9.76 -15.77
CA ALA A 40 -7.47 8.66 -15.05
C ALA A 40 -8.84 9.08 -14.51
N ARG A 41 -9.77 8.13 -14.44
CA ARG A 41 -11.07 8.29 -13.78
C ARG A 41 -11.36 7.05 -12.94
N LEU A 42 -12.02 7.28 -11.81
CA LEU A 42 -12.44 6.27 -10.85
C LEU A 42 -13.95 6.40 -10.61
N ALA A 43 -14.62 5.27 -10.42
CA ALA A 43 -16.01 5.19 -9.98
C ALA A 43 -16.15 4.11 -8.90
N ARG A 44 -17.12 4.29 -8.01
CA ARG A 44 -17.47 3.28 -7.01
C ARG A 44 -18.34 2.21 -7.67
N ALA A 45 -18.08 0.94 -7.37
CA ALA A 45 -18.93 -0.12 -7.89
C ALA A 45 -20.34 -0.07 -7.27
N PRO A 46 -21.40 -0.41 -8.03
CA PRO A 46 -22.75 -0.53 -7.47
C PRO A 46 -22.75 -1.59 -6.38
N ARG A 47 -23.22 -1.28 -5.17
CA ARG A 47 -23.31 -2.27 -4.08
C ARG A 47 -24.70 -2.91 -4.05
N ASP A 48 -24.75 -4.23 -3.93
CA ASP A 48 -26.00 -4.91 -3.58
C ASP A 48 -26.42 -4.52 -2.16
N ALA A 49 -27.70 -4.19 -1.98
CA ALA A 49 -28.24 -3.75 -0.69
C ALA A 49 -28.15 -4.80 0.43
N GLN A 50 -27.83 -6.05 0.08
CA GLN A 50 -27.76 -7.18 1.00
C GLN A 50 -26.34 -7.46 1.53
N THR A 51 -25.29 -6.94 0.88
CA THR A 51 -23.90 -7.07 1.36
C THR A 51 -23.67 -6.04 2.47
N ARG A 52 -24.10 -6.36 3.69
CA ARG A 52 -23.66 -5.62 4.87
C ARG A 52 -22.18 -5.90 5.10
N GLU A 53 -21.33 -4.96 4.71
CA GLU A 53 -19.97 -4.91 5.22
C GLU A 53 -20.02 -4.83 6.76
N PRO A 54 -19.08 -5.47 7.49
CA PRO A 54 -18.80 -5.02 8.85
C PRO A 54 -18.54 -3.51 8.79
N SER A 55 -19.13 -2.76 9.72
CA SER A 55 -19.06 -1.30 9.66
C SER A 55 -17.59 -0.87 9.61
N PRO A 56 -17.20 0.16 8.86
CA PRO A 56 -15.88 0.79 9.01
C PRO A 56 -15.58 1.16 10.47
N ASP A 57 -16.63 1.28 11.30
CA ASP A 57 -16.54 1.47 12.73
C ASP A 57 -15.91 0.29 13.50
N ASP A 58 -16.03 -0.92 12.98
CA ASP A 58 -15.40 -2.14 13.50
C ASP A 58 -13.92 -2.25 13.09
N ILE A 59 -13.48 -1.47 12.08
CA ILE A 59 -12.10 -1.37 11.57
C ILE A 59 -11.48 0.00 11.88
N ARG A 60 -11.99 0.71 12.91
CA ARG A 60 -11.59 2.10 13.25
C ARG A 60 -10.13 2.29 13.67
N TYR A 61 -9.28 1.27 13.66
CA TYR A 61 -7.92 1.32 14.19
C TYR A 61 -6.77 1.13 13.18
N ASN A 62 -7.07 1.00 11.89
CA ASN A 62 -6.06 1.26 10.85
C ASN A 62 -5.87 2.77 10.56
N ARG A 63 -6.14 3.63 11.55
CA ARG A 63 -5.54 4.98 11.64
C ARG A 63 -4.05 4.90 12.03
N GLY A 64 -3.35 3.88 11.53
CA GLY A 64 -1.91 3.92 11.44
C GLY A 64 -1.55 5.21 10.69
N PHE A 65 -0.78 6.06 11.33
CA PHE A 65 -0.07 7.19 10.73
C PHE A 65 -0.81 8.53 10.48
N LEU A 66 -2.11 8.59 10.13
CA LEU A 66 -2.69 9.85 9.58
C LEU A 66 -3.84 10.51 10.38
N GLY A 67 -4.39 9.86 11.40
CA GLY A 67 -5.63 10.33 12.04
C GLY A 67 -5.48 11.28 13.24
N VAL A 68 -4.28 11.37 13.83
CA VAL A 68 -3.96 12.38 14.84
C VAL A 68 -2.84 13.22 14.23
N PRO A 69 -3.12 14.44 13.73
CA PRO A 69 -2.07 15.30 13.25
C PRO A 69 -1.23 15.69 14.47
N TYR A 70 -0.12 14.99 14.67
CA TYR A 70 0.96 15.54 15.47
C TYR A 70 1.33 16.86 14.83
N LYS A 71 1.21 17.93 15.60
CA LYS A 71 1.70 19.19 15.09
C LYS A 71 3.21 19.12 15.04
N LYS A 72 3.82 19.87 14.13
CA LYS A 72 5.28 19.97 14.07
C LYS A 72 5.84 20.33 15.45
N GLU A 73 5.12 21.14 16.22
CA GLU A 73 5.51 21.55 17.57
C GLU A 73 5.48 20.40 18.60
N ASP A 74 4.64 19.37 18.40
CA ASP A 74 4.63 18.17 19.24
C ASP A 74 5.90 17.33 19.02
N LEU A 75 6.42 17.33 17.79
CA LEU A 75 7.60 16.57 17.36
C LEU A 75 8.90 17.37 17.44
N PHE A 76 8.80 18.69 17.43
CA PHE A 76 9.89 19.65 17.38
C PHE A 76 9.61 20.80 18.36
N ARG A 77 9.83 20.56 19.66
CA ARG A 77 9.75 21.62 20.67
C ARG A 77 10.91 22.60 20.49
N SER A 78 10.58 23.86 20.18
CA SER A 78 11.57 24.92 20.03
C SER A 78 12.33 25.14 21.34
N GLY A 79 13.66 25.09 21.29
CA GLY A 79 14.53 25.33 22.45
C GLY A 79 14.94 24.09 23.25
N MET A 80 14.50 22.89 22.86
CA MET A 80 14.97 21.63 23.44
C MET A 80 15.79 20.82 22.43
N SER A 81 16.86 20.19 22.91
CA SER A 81 17.64 19.23 22.12
C SER A 81 16.82 17.95 21.84
N ALA A 82 17.27 17.10 20.92
CA ALA A 82 16.59 15.84 20.64
C ALA A 82 16.73 14.86 21.82
N GLU A 83 17.86 14.90 22.51
CA GLU A 83 18.18 14.13 23.70
C GLU A 83 17.28 14.51 24.88
N GLU A 84 17.10 15.82 25.13
CA GLU A 84 16.20 16.32 26.18
C GLU A 84 14.75 15.88 25.91
N GLN A 85 14.31 15.96 24.65
CA GLN A 85 12.97 15.51 24.24
C GLN A 85 12.79 14.00 24.43
N LEU A 86 13.83 13.19 24.14
CA LEU A 86 13.79 11.75 24.37
C LEU A 86 13.68 11.43 25.86
N ARG A 87 14.45 12.10 26.73
CA ARG A 87 14.37 11.90 28.20
C ARG A 87 12.97 12.23 28.72
N GLU A 88 12.41 13.37 28.32
CA GLU A 88 11.08 13.77 28.75
C GLU A 88 10.01 12.79 28.26
N ALA A 89 10.09 12.35 27.01
CA ALA A 89 9.15 11.39 26.43
C ALA A 89 9.22 10.02 27.14
N VAL A 90 10.43 9.54 27.46
CA VAL A 90 10.66 8.32 28.26
C VAL A 90 10.06 8.45 29.65
N GLU A 91 10.29 9.57 30.34
CA GLU A 91 9.75 9.81 31.68
C GLU A 91 8.21 9.88 31.67
N GLN A 92 7.62 10.57 30.69
CA GLN A 92 6.18 10.65 30.51
C GLN A 92 5.57 9.29 30.20
N TYR A 93 6.17 8.52 29.29
CA TYR A 93 5.69 7.19 28.93
C TYR A 93 5.75 6.21 30.10
N ARG A 94 6.78 6.29 30.96
CA ARG A 94 6.84 5.48 32.19
C ARG A 94 5.70 5.78 33.16
N LYS A 95 5.31 7.05 33.28
CA LYS A 95 4.20 7.48 34.14
C LYS A 95 2.85 7.06 33.56
N GLU A 96 2.69 7.23 32.25
CA GLU A 96 1.44 6.98 31.53
C GLU A 96 1.69 6.36 30.14
N PRO A 97 1.81 5.02 30.06
CA PRO A 97 1.99 4.32 28.80
C PRO A 97 0.83 4.59 27.82
N SER A 98 1.16 5.07 26.63
CA SER A 98 0.20 5.44 25.59
C SER A 98 0.81 5.34 24.19
N ALA A 99 -0.03 5.04 23.18
CA ALA A 99 0.41 5.04 21.78
C ALA A 99 1.05 6.38 21.37
N LYS A 100 0.50 7.49 21.90
CA LYS A 100 1.07 8.83 21.71
C LYS A 100 2.49 8.94 22.26
N GLY A 101 2.71 8.51 23.49
CA GLY A 101 4.04 8.55 24.11
C GLY A 101 5.04 7.66 23.36
N ALA A 102 4.62 6.48 22.89
CA ALA A 102 5.46 5.59 22.09
C ALA A 102 5.94 6.25 20.79
N ILE A 103 5.03 6.95 20.09
CA ILE A 103 5.37 7.69 18.86
C ILE A 103 6.33 8.84 19.15
N LEU A 104 6.15 9.58 20.25
CA LEU A 104 7.08 10.65 20.63
C LEU A 104 8.49 10.10 20.90
N ILE A 105 8.59 8.94 21.57
CA ILE A 105 9.87 8.24 21.77
C ILE A 105 10.48 7.85 20.41
N GLU A 106 9.72 7.20 19.53
CA GLU A 106 10.19 6.80 18.19
C GLU A 106 10.72 7.99 17.39
N MET A 107 9.97 9.10 17.34
CA MET A 107 10.37 10.31 16.61
C MET A 107 11.61 10.96 17.21
N ALA A 108 11.77 10.95 18.54
CA ALA A 108 12.97 11.46 19.19
C ALA A 108 14.20 10.57 18.92
N ILE A 109 14.04 9.24 18.95
CA ILE A 109 15.08 8.27 18.51
C ILE A 109 15.48 8.55 17.06
N ASN A 110 14.52 8.76 16.16
CA ASN A 110 14.79 9.02 14.75
C ASN A 110 15.52 10.35 14.53
N ARG A 111 15.19 11.40 15.27
CA ARG A 111 15.93 12.67 15.20
C ARG A 111 17.38 12.52 15.62
N ILE A 112 17.65 11.75 16.67
CA ILE A 112 19.01 11.43 17.11
C ILE A 112 19.71 10.58 16.04
N GLY A 113 19.09 9.49 15.60
CA GLY A 113 19.63 8.56 14.61
C GLY A 113 19.97 9.21 13.27
N ILE A 114 19.08 10.07 12.74
CA ILE A 114 19.29 10.79 11.48
C ILE A 114 20.45 11.79 11.58
N SER A 115 20.68 12.38 12.76
CA SER A 115 21.77 13.33 12.95
C SER A 115 23.16 12.70 12.85
N GLY A 116 23.26 11.37 12.97
CA GLY A 116 24.53 10.64 13.02
C GLY A 116 25.37 10.94 14.27
N ARG A 117 24.83 11.68 15.25
CA ARG A 117 25.51 12.02 16.50
C ARG A 117 25.15 11.00 17.56
N THR A 118 26.08 10.11 17.86
CA THR A 118 25.93 9.13 18.93
C THR A 118 27.23 9.06 19.74
N ASP A 119 27.23 9.70 20.91
CA ASP A 119 28.18 9.35 21.96
C ASP A 119 27.60 8.20 22.81
N LYS A 120 28.39 7.72 23.77
CA LYS A 120 28.02 6.59 24.63
C LYS A 120 26.80 6.88 25.50
N GLU A 121 26.59 8.13 25.92
CA GLU A 121 25.47 8.52 26.76
C GLU A 121 24.17 8.52 25.94
N ILE A 122 24.21 9.11 24.75
CA ILE A 122 23.08 9.15 23.81
C ILE A 122 22.71 7.72 23.38
N ALA A 123 23.70 6.89 23.04
CA ALA A 123 23.46 5.49 22.70
C ALA A 123 22.77 4.72 23.84
N GLY A 124 23.23 4.92 25.08
CA GLY A 124 22.60 4.34 26.27
C GLY A 124 21.14 4.77 26.46
N LEU A 125 20.84 6.05 26.23
CA LEU A 125 19.47 6.59 26.31
C LEU A 125 18.57 6.02 25.21
N VAL A 126 19.08 5.89 23.97
CA VAL A 126 18.33 5.27 22.86
C VAL A 126 18.04 3.81 23.16
N ASP A 127 19.02 3.05 23.67
CA ASP A 127 18.84 1.65 24.05
C ASP A 127 17.83 1.49 25.19
N GLU A 128 17.88 2.36 26.20
CA GLU A 128 16.89 2.40 27.28
C GLU A 128 15.49 2.67 26.73
N ALA A 129 15.35 3.63 25.82
CA ALA A 129 14.07 3.96 25.21
C ALA A 129 13.51 2.81 24.36
N LYS A 130 14.35 2.15 23.54
CA LYS A 130 13.96 0.97 22.75
C LYS A 130 13.50 -0.18 23.66
N LYS A 131 14.24 -0.45 24.75
CA LYS A 131 13.87 -1.46 25.75
C LYS A 131 12.54 -1.12 26.42
N LEU A 132 12.35 0.13 26.83
CA LEU A 132 11.11 0.59 27.44
C LEU A 132 9.90 0.42 26.51
N LEU A 133 10.08 0.67 25.20
CA LEU A 133 9.01 0.40 24.24
C LEU A 133 8.67 -1.09 24.21
N ALA A 134 9.68 -1.96 24.20
CA ALA A 134 9.53 -3.42 24.15
C ALA A 134 9.12 -4.08 25.48
N GLU A 135 9.07 -3.35 26.60
CA GLU A 135 8.70 -3.90 27.91
C GLU A 135 7.19 -3.94 28.11
N LYS A 136 6.64 -5.10 28.48
CA LYS A 136 5.24 -5.28 28.93
C LYS A 136 4.90 -4.43 30.16
N LEU A 137 4.42 -3.22 29.94
CA LEU A 137 3.84 -2.35 30.95
C LEU A 137 2.36 -2.69 31.16
N LYS A 138 2.01 -3.14 32.36
CA LYS A 138 0.60 -3.31 32.77
C LYS A 138 -0.03 -1.93 32.93
N ARG A 139 -1.09 -1.61 32.17
CA ARG A 139 -1.87 -0.39 32.42
C ARG A 139 -2.63 -0.52 33.75
N LYS A 140 -2.44 0.44 34.65
CA LYS A 140 -3.25 0.52 35.87
C LYS A 140 -4.73 0.70 35.49
N GLY A 141 -5.58 -0.25 35.87
CA GLY A 141 -7.05 -0.13 35.76
C GLY A 141 -7.69 -0.55 34.44
N LYS A 142 -6.93 -1.00 33.43
CA LYS A 142 -7.46 -1.65 32.22
C LYS A 142 -6.67 -2.93 31.99
N GLY A 143 -7.34 -4.07 31.82
CA GLY A 143 -6.74 -5.40 31.70
C GLY A 143 -5.87 -5.66 30.45
N GLY A 144 -5.27 -4.62 29.86
CA GLY A 144 -4.33 -4.73 28.74
C GLY A 144 -2.89 -4.41 29.17
N SER A 145 -1.95 -5.26 28.77
CA SER A 145 -0.52 -4.94 28.76
C SER A 145 -0.17 -4.12 27.51
N GLN A 146 0.72 -3.14 27.65
CA GLN A 146 1.43 -2.52 26.54
C GLN A 146 2.90 -2.93 26.61
N GLY A 147 3.40 -3.76 25.70
CA GLY A 147 4.82 -4.01 25.53
C GLY A 147 5.20 -5.34 24.88
N ASP A 148 4.60 -5.62 23.73
CA ASP A 148 4.99 -6.68 22.82
C ASP A 148 5.20 -5.90 21.52
N ASN A 149 6.41 -5.91 20.98
CA ASN A 149 6.72 -5.06 19.83
C ASN A 149 7.45 -5.84 18.76
N VAL A 150 7.07 -5.48 17.54
CA VAL A 150 7.84 -5.75 16.34
C VAL A 150 8.54 -4.44 15.97
N THR A 151 9.85 -4.48 15.80
CA THR A 151 10.67 -3.29 15.56
C THR A 151 11.53 -3.46 14.33
N GLY A 152 11.85 -2.36 13.68
CA GLY A 152 12.80 -2.33 12.58
C GLY A 152 13.74 -1.15 12.75
N THR A 153 15.01 -1.33 12.39
CA THR A 153 15.95 -0.21 12.23
C THR A 153 16.60 -0.31 10.87
N ILE A 154 16.59 0.79 10.11
CA ILE A 154 17.29 0.90 8.84
C ILE A 154 18.46 1.86 8.97
N TYR A 155 19.54 1.59 8.24
CA TYR A 155 20.80 2.30 8.37
C TYR A 155 21.31 2.81 7.03
N GLN A 156 21.97 3.96 7.07
CA GLN A 156 22.49 4.62 5.89
C GLN A 156 23.69 3.88 5.26
N HIS A 157 24.46 3.16 6.06
CA HIS A 157 25.63 2.43 5.59
C HIS A 157 25.47 0.93 5.84
N SER A 158 26.28 0.13 5.14
CA SER A 158 26.42 -1.29 5.45
C SER A 158 26.94 -1.49 6.88
N ASP A 159 26.76 -2.71 7.40
CA ASP A 159 27.18 -3.10 8.74
C ASP A 159 26.62 -2.20 9.85
N PHE A 160 25.38 -1.72 9.66
CA PHE A 160 24.61 -0.96 10.65
C PHE A 160 25.25 0.39 11.04
N GLY A 161 26.00 0.99 10.10
CA GLY A 161 26.67 2.26 10.28
C GLY A 161 25.88 3.48 9.77
N GLY A 162 26.37 4.66 10.14
CA GLY A 162 25.84 5.95 9.67
C GLY A 162 24.55 6.39 10.37
N ALA A 163 23.79 7.25 9.69
CA ALA A 163 22.48 7.65 10.16
C ALA A 163 21.52 6.45 10.23
N SER A 164 20.55 6.48 11.14
CA SER A 164 19.57 5.40 11.31
C SER A 164 18.15 5.90 11.52
N MET A 165 17.19 5.05 11.19
CA MET A 165 15.77 5.27 11.44
C MET A 165 15.14 4.01 12.02
N PHE A 166 14.49 4.18 13.17
CA PHE A 166 13.80 3.19 13.96
C PHE A 166 12.28 3.26 13.73
N LEU A 167 11.66 2.10 13.73
CA LEU A 167 10.23 1.88 13.60
C LEU A 167 9.77 0.96 14.71
N ASN A 168 8.65 1.31 15.36
CA ASN A 168 8.06 0.49 16.40
C ASN A 168 6.58 0.19 16.10
N LEU A 169 6.27 -1.07 15.88
CA LEU A 169 4.88 -1.52 15.79
C LEU A 169 4.33 -1.74 17.20
N SER A 170 3.48 -0.81 17.64
CA SER A 170 2.85 -0.88 18.96
C SER A 170 1.96 -2.12 19.11
N VAL A 171 1.74 -2.52 20.37
CA VAL A 171 0.78 -3.59 20.73
C VAL A 171 -0.56 -3.42 20.04
N GLY A 172 -1.09 -4.52 19.51
CA GLY A 172 -2.39 -4.57 18.82
C GLY A 172 -2.37 -4.06 17.38
N GLY A 173 -1.35 -3.30 16.97
CA GLY A 173 -1.18 -2.88 15.59
C GLY A 173 -0.84 -4.06 14.68
N LEU A 174 -1.51 -4.17 13.53
CA LEU A 174 -1.16 -5.15 12.50
C LEU A 174 0.09 -4.73 11.73
N LEU A 175 0.23 -3.43 11.46
CA LEU A 175 1.30 -2.88 10.65
C LEU A 175 1.63 -1.43 11.05
N THR A 176 2.81 -0.96 10.67
CA THR A 176 3.21 0.46 10.71
C THR A 176 4.32 0.71 9.68
N GLY A 177 4.48 1.93 9.20
CA GLY A 177 5.51 2.22 8.22
C GLY A 177 5.60 3.69 7.81
N PHE A 178 6.61 4.00 7.01
CA PHE A 178 6.77 5.31 6.38
C PHE A 178 6.53 5.18 4.88
N VAL A 179 5.46 5.83 4.41
CA VAL A 179 5.07 5.84 2.98
C VAL A 179 6.08 6.55 2.09
N ASN A 180 6.88 7.46 2.63
CA ASN A 180 7.89 8.22 1.89
C ASN A 180 9.04 8.63 2.82
N LEU A 181 10.25 8.14 2.53
CA LEU A 181 11.46 8.39 3.31
C LEU A 181 12.10 9.76 3.05
N SER A 182 11.68 10.49 2.02
CA SER A 182 12.19 11.84 1.74
C SER A 182 11.89 12.82 2.88
N TRP A 183 10.80 12.60 3.65
CA TRP A 183 10.45 13.41 4.82
C TRP A 183 11.52 13.36 5.91
N PHE A 184 12.35 12.31 5.91
CA PHE A 184 13.44 12.08 6.86
C PHE A 184 14.83 12.23 6.21
N ASN A 185 14.90 12.70 4.96
CA ASN A 185 16.14 12.74 4.18
C ASN A 185 16.84 11.36 4.09
N PHE A 186 16.03 10.30 4.02
CA PHE A 186 16.47 8.89 4.01
C PHE A 186 16.14 8.16 2.71
N ASN A 187 15.54 8.85 1.73
CA ASN A 187 15.26 8.31 0.39
C ASN A 187 16.56 7.90 -0.30
N ASP A 188 16.59 6.71 -0.88
CA ASP A 188 17.73 6.20 -1.66
C ASP A 188 19.05 6.19 -0.88
N ARG A 189 18.98 5.93 0.43
CA ARG A 189 20.15 5.95 1.33
C ARG A 189 20.31 4.72 2.19
N VAL A 190 19.38 3.77 2.11
CA VAL A 190 19.40 2.60 3.00
C VAL A 190 20.37 1.56 2.44
N SER A 191 21.27 1.07 3.29
CA SER A 191 22.27 0.06 2.93
C SER A 191 22.26 -1.17 3.83
N SER A 192 21.72 -1.10 5.04
CA SER A 192 21.54 -2.24 5.94
C SER A 192 20.30 -2.08 6.82
N ALA A 193 19.83 -3.19 7.38
CA ALA A 193 18.61 -3.20 8.20
C ALA A 193 18.64 -4.29 9.27
N GLU A 194 17.91 -4.04 10.34
CA GLU A 194 17.66 -4.95 11.44
C GLU A 194 16.16 -5.00 11.69
N HIS A 195 15.69 -6.18 12.08
CA HIS A 195 14.29 -6.39 12.40
C HIS A 195 14.22 -7.30 13.61
N GLY A 196 13.40 -6.95 14.58
CA GLY A 196 13.30 -7.69 15.84
C GLY A 196 11.87 -7.87 16.28
N ALA A 197 11.58 -8.99 16.93
CA ALA A 197 10.32 -9.21 17.61
C ALA A 197 10.59 -9.65 19.06
N SER A 198 9.84 -9.13 20.02
CA SER A 198 10.01 -9.53 21.42
C SER A 198 9.71 -11.03 21.63
N PRO A 199 10.29 -11.69 22.65
CA PRO A 199 10.14 -13.15 22.86
C PRO A 199 8.71 -13.68 23.01
N ASP A 200 7.76 -12.79 23.27
CA ASP A 200 6.34 -13.06 23.44
C ASP A 200 5.49 -12.77 22.20
N GLU A 201 6.09 -12.20 21.15
CA GLU A 201 5.47 -12.06 19.84
C GLU A 201 5.56 -13.38 19.07
N VAL A 202 4.62 -13.58 18.13
CA VAL A 202 4.77 -14.62 17.11
C VAL A 202 5.95 -14.31 16.20
N GLY A 203 6.14 -13.01 15.94
CA GLY A 203 7.16 -12.49 15.04
C GLY A 203 6.64 -11.29 14.26
N GLY A 204 7.38 -10.92 13.23
CA GLY A 204 6.96 -9.90 12.30
C GLY A 204 7.78 -9.89 11.03
N ARG A 205 7.47 -8.96 10.14
CA ARG A 205 8.12 -8.80 8.84
C ARG A 205 8.48 -7.34 8.64
N LEU A 206 9.73 -7.05 8.28
CA LEU A 206 10.16 -5.74 7.80
C LEU A 206 10.30 -5.79 6.29
N PHE A 207 9.64 -4.87 5.59
CA PHE A 207 9.74 -4.68 4.16
C PHE A 207 10.38 -3.34 3.83
N LEU A 208 11.35 -3.36 2.92
CA LEU A 208 11.98 -2.18 2.33
C LEU A 208 11.59 -2.13 0.86
N PHE A 209 11.01 -1.03 0.39
CA PHE A 209 10.53 -0.87 -0.98
C PHE A 209 11.35 0.13 -1.75
N GLN A 210 11.54 -0.15 -3.04
CA GLN A 210 12.28 0.71 -3.94
C GLN A 210 11.57 2.07 -4.11
N THR A 211 10.25 2.03 -4.26
CA THR A 211 9.46 3.22 -4.55
C THR A 211 8.66 3.63 -3.31
N ASP A 212 8.25 4.89 -3.29
CA ASP A 212 7.30 5.36 -2.28
C ASP A 212 5.98 4.59 -2.35
N ARG A 213 5.19 4.69 -1.27
CA ARG A 213 3.88 4.03 -1.15
C ARG A 213 3.94 2.51 -1.35
N PHE A 214 5.03 1.88 -0.93
CA PHE A 214 5.18 0.43 -0.85
C PHE A 214 5.07 -0.28 -2.20
N ARG A 215 5.76 0.23 -3.23
CA ARG A 215 5.71 -0.29 -4.61
C ARG A 215 7.07 -0.75 -5.13
N ASP A 216 6.98 -1.50 -6.22
CA ASP A 216 8.06 -2.06 -7.03
C ASP A 216 8.91 -3.09 -6.26
N ARG A 217 10.23 -3.08 -6.45
CA ARG A 217 11.10 -4.07 -5.81
C ARG A 217 11.05 -3.93 -4.30
N TYR A 218 11.08 -5.07 -3.61
CA TYR A 218 11.12 -5.11 -2.16
C TYR A 218 12.12 -6.14 -1.64
N VAL A 219 12.63 -5.89 -0.43
CA VAL A 219 13.37 -6.85 0.40
C VAL A 219 12.59 -7.05 1.70
N LYS A 220 12.50 -8.30 2.15
CA LYS A 220 11.83 -8.70 3.40
C LYS A 220 12.85 -9.26 4.39
N LEU A 221 12.68 -8.92 5.67
CA LEU A 221 13.30 -9.61 6.80
C LEU A 221 12.19 -10.17 7.69
N ASP A 222 12.18 -11.49 7.88
CA ASP A 222 11.26 -12.16 8.81
C ASP A 222 11.96 -12.39 10.16
N ALA A 223 11.32 -11.99 11.26
CA ALA A 223 11.71 -12.33 12.63
C ALA A 223 10.64 -13.22 13.26
N ASN A 224 11.03 -14.22 14.05
CA ASN A 224 10.13 -14.88 15.00
C ASN A 224 10.29 -14.25 16.40
N GLY A 225 9.44 -14.64 17.34
CA GLY A 225 9.53 -14.18 18.72
C GLY A 225 10.92 -14.39 19.33
N GLY A 226 11.56 -13.29 19.74
CA GLY A 226 12.90 -13.29 20.34
C GLY A 226 14.04 -13.22 19.34
N ASP A 227 13.76 -13.33 18.04
CA ASP A 227 14.75 -13.18 16.99
C ASP A 227 15.04 -11.70 16.69
N ASN A 228 16.27 -11.43 16.25
CA ASN A 228 16.69 -10.13 15.72
C ASN A 228 17.52 -10.32 14.45
N PRO A 229 16.93 -10.81 13.34
CA PRO A 229 17.62 -10.91 12.05
C PRO A 229 18.21 -9.58 11.62
N ARG A 230 19.42 -9.65 11.04
CA ARG A 230 20.17 -8.49 10.56
C ARG A 230 20.63 -8.72 9.13
N LEU A 231 20.41 -7.75 8.25
CA LEU A 231 21.00 -7.70 6.92
C LEU A 231 22.10 -6.65 6.92
N SER A 232 23.36 -7.09 6.99
CA SER A 232 24.52 -6.19 6.98
C SER A 232 24.71 -5.44 5.66
N SER A 233 24.14 -5.95 4.57
CA SER A 233 24.10 -5.24 3.29
C SER A 233 22.85 -5.62 2.50
N LEU A 234 22.21 -4.62 1.89
CA LEU A 234 21.13 -4.84 0.91
C LEU A 234 21.67 -5.28 -0.47
N GLY A 235 22.97 -5.18 -0.69
CA GLY A 235 23.65 -5.52 -1.94
C GLY A 235 23.15 -4.72 -3.15
N SER A 236 23.60 -5.10 -4.36
CA SER A 236 23.23 -4.42 -5.61
C SER A 236 21.72 -4.43 -5.91
N PHE A 237 20.96 -5.29 -5.25
CA PHE A 237 19.52 -5.40 -5.45
C PHE A 237 18.78 -4.15 -4.96
N MET A 238 19.07 -3.67 -3.73
CA MET A 238 18.31 -2.61 -3.06
C MET A 238 19.15 -1.53 -2.36
N ASN A 239 20.48 -1.64 -2.36
CA ASN A 239 21.34 -0.61 -1.75
C ASN A 239 21.09 0.76 -2.38
N ASP A 240 20.89 1.78 -1.52
CA ASP A 240 20.62 3.17 -1.92
C ASP A 240 19.40 3.32 -2.85
N ARG A 241 18.38 2.49 -2.64
CA ARG A 241 17.15 2.51 -3.46
C ARG A 241 15.87 2.54 -2.65
N THR A 242 15.93 2.46 -1.32
CA THR A 242 14.73 2.38 -0.49
C THR A 242 14.06 3.75 -0.39
N SER A 243 12.78 3.80 -0.73
CA SER A 243 11.95 5.02 -0.65
C SER A 243 10.75 4.89 0.30
N SER A 244 10.37 3.67 0.69
CA SER A 244 9.38 3.42 1.75
C SER A 244 9.67 2.14 2.52
N VAL A 245 9.11 2.04 3.73
CA VAL A 245 9.38 0.93 4.67
C VAL A 245 8.12 0.59 5.45
N LEU A 246 7.88 -0.71 5.65
CA LEU A 246 6.67 -1.23 6.29
C LEU A 246 7.02 -2.38 7.23
N ILE A 247 6.42 -2.41 8.41
CA ILE A 247 6.49 -3.52 9.35
C ILE A 247 5.12 -4.15 9.47
N TYR A 248 5.05 -5.48 9.44
CA TYR A 248 3.88 -6.28 9.78
C TYR A 248 4.14 -7.11 11.03
N ARG A 249 3.12 -7.27 11.87
CA ARG A 249 3.08 -8.28 12.93
C ARG A 249 2.58 -9.60 12.35
N LYS A 250 3.23 -10.70 12.71
CA LYS A 250 2.75 -12.06 12.42
C LYS A 250 1.63 -12.42 13.40
N SER A 251 0.64 -13.12 12.92
CA SER A 251 -0.42 -13.77 13.70
C SER A 251 -0.10 -15.26 13.85
N LEU A 252 -0.65 -15.87 14.89
CA LEU A 252 -0.68 -17.34 15.00
C LEU A 252 -1.58 -17.90 13.89
N ASN A 253 -1.24 -19.08 13.37
CA ASN A 253 -2.06 -19.82 12.41
C ASN A 253 -2.35 -19.04 11.11
N GLU A 254 -1.33 -18.41 10.55
CA GLU A 254 -1.43 -17.77 9.24
C GLU A 254 -1.43 -18.81 8.11
N VAL A 255 -2.44 -18.73 7.25
CA VAL A 255 -2.48 -19.38 5.94
C VAL A 255 -2.15 -18.32 4.89
N VAL A 256 -1.07 -18.56 4.16
CA VAL A 256 -0.54 -17.61 3.18
C VAL A 256 -0.79 -18.14 1.77
N GLN A 257 -1.44 -17.34 0.92
CA GLN A 257 -1.74 -17.71 -0.46
C GLN A 257 -1.45 -16.55 -1.42
N SER A 258 -0.71 -16.83 -2.48
CA SER A 258 -0.53 -15.88 -3.59
C SER A 258 -1.82 -15.79 -4.41
N LEU A 259 -2.29 -14.58 -4.70
CA LEU A 259 -3.55 -14.39 -5.43
C LEU A 259 -3.48 -14.95 -6.85
N GLY A 260 -2.34 -14.85 -7.52
CA GLY A 260 -2.12 -15.43 -8.85
C GLY A 260 -2.28 -16.95 -8.90
N ASN A 261 -2.23 -17.65 -7.77
CA ASN A 261 -2.55 -19.09 -7.69
C ASN A 261 -4.06 -19.36 -7.60
N LEU A 262 -4.84 -18.37 -7.18
CA LEU A 262 -6.30 -18.46 -7.02
C LEU A 262 -7.06 -17.92 -8.23
N VAL A 263 -6.52 -16.90 -8.88
CA VAL A 263 -7.08 -16.27 -10.07
C VAL A 263 -6.01 -16.18 -11.14
N SER A 264 -6.20 -16.87 -12.26
CA SER A 264 -5.25 -16.82 -13.36
C SER A 264 -5.37 -15.49 -14.13
N PRO A 265 -4.25 -14.79 -14.43
CA PRO A 265 -4.27 -13.61 -15.31
C PRO A 265 -4.95 -13.87 -16.66
N SER A 266 -4.88 -15.10 -17.19
CA SER A 266 -5.56 -15.47 -18.43
C SER A 266 -7.09 -15.43 -18.34
N GLN A 267 -7.66 -15.76 -17.18
CA GLN A 267 -9.11 -15.69 -16.97
C GLN A 267 -9.60 -14.24 -16.93
N ILE A 268 -8.81 -13.36 -16.29
CA ILE A 268 -9.07 -11.92 -16.27
C ILE A 268 -8.96 -11.34 -17.69
N THR A 269 -7.94 -11.75 -18.44
CA THR A 269 -7.73 -11.33 -19.83
C THR A 269 -8.91 -11.74 -20.72
N ALA A 270 -9.43 -12.96 -20.55
CA ALA A 270 -10.57 -13.46 -21.31
C ALA A 270 -11.85 -12.65 -21.04
N ALA A 271 -12.08 -12.24 -19.79
CA ALA A 271 -13.21 -11.39 -19.40
C ALA A 271 -13.15 -9.97 -20.01
N ILE A 272 -11.96 -9.47 -20.32
CA ILE A 272 -11.80 -8.18 -21.01
C ILE A 272 -11.84 -8.34 -22.54
N SER A 273 -11.29 -9.43 -23.07
CA SER A 273 -11.23 -9.70 -24.51
C SER A 273 -12.60 -9.94 -25.14
N SER A 274 -13.65 -10.18 -24.34
CA SER A 274 -15.02 -10.26 -24.80
C SER A 274 -15.56 -8.90 -25.29
N GLN A 275 -14.90 -7.80 -24.95
CA GLN A 275 -15.25 -6.45 -25.41
C GLN A 275 -14.61 -6.13 -26.76
N GLU A 276 -15.43 -5.90 -27.79
CA GLU A 276 -15.00 -5.76 -29.19
C GLU A 276 -13.96 -4.63 -29.43
N LYS A 277 -13.92 -3.60 -28.58
CA LYS A 277 -13.01 -2.44 -28.75
C LYS A 277 -11.72 -2.51 -27.93
N LEU A 278 -11.55 -3.55 -27.12
CA LEU A 278 -10.41 -3.69 -26.22
C LEU A 278 -9.53 -4.85 -26.65
N SER A 279 -8.28 -4.54 -26.92
CA SER A 279 -7.25 -5.57 -27.16
C SER A 279 -6.33 -5.63 -25.95
N PRO A 280 -6.29 -6.74 -25.18
CA PRO A 280 -5.35 -6.86 -24.07
C PRO A 280 -3.90 -6.73 -24.51
N ARG A 281 -3.09 -6.05 -23.70
CA ARG A 281 -1.67 -5.80 -23.96
C ARG A 281 -0.79 -6.41 -22.88
N GLY A 282 -0.54 -7.71 -23.00
CA GLY A 282 0.20 -8.48 -22.00
C GLY A 282 -0.69 -8.97 -20.86
N ASP A 283 -0.06 -9.48 -19.80
CA ASP A 283 -0.79 -10.08 -18.68
C ASP A 283 -1.30 -9.00 -17.70
N PRO A 284 -2.50 -9.19 -17.11
CA PRO A 284 -2.96 -8.42 -15.97
C PRO A 284 -1.94 -8.44 -14.82
N ILE A 285 -1.72 -7.26 -14.24
CA ILE A 285 -0.88 -7.09 -13.06
C ILE A 285 -1.77 -7.17 -11.83
N LEU A 286 -1.54 -8.19 -11.01
CA LEU A 286 -2.12 -8.34 -9.68
C LEU A 286 -1.15 -7.75 -8.66
N THR A 287 -1.56 -6.71 -7.96
CA THR A 287 -0.75 -6.04 -6.96
C THR A 287 -1.63 -5.57 -5.80
N TRP A 288 -1.13 -4.67 -4.98
CA TRP A 288 -1.84 -4.08 -3.86
C TRP A 288 -1.87 -2.56 -3.95
N ASP A 289 -2.80 -1.96 -3.21
CA ASP A 289 -2.84 -0.53 -2.95
C ASP A 289 -3.06 -0.32 -1.45
N LEU A 290 -1.98 0.03 -0.76
CA LEU A 290 -1.95 0.24 0.68
C LEU A 290 -2.09 1.74 0.98
N PHE A 291 -3.12 2.10 1.73
CA PHE A 291 -3.44 3.49 2.10
C PHE A 291 -3.69 4.40 0.89
N PRO A 292 -4.74 4.11 0.12
CA PRO A 292 -5.06 4.92 -1.04
C PRO A 292 -5.41 6.35 -0.58
N ASP A 293 -4.74 7.34 -1.18
CA ASP A 293 -4.73 8.74 -0.72
C ASP A 293 -5.55 9.68 -1.61
N GLY A 294 -6.37 9.12 -2.50
CA GLY A 294 -7.23 9.85 -3.43
C GLY A 294 -6.52 10.49 -4.61
N LYS A 295 -5.19 10.39 -4.72
CA LYS A 295 -4.43 11.00 -5.82
C LYS A 295 -4.42 10.09 -7.04
N ASP A 296 -4.23 10.68 -8.22
CA ASP A 296 -4.01 9.97 -9.48
C ASP A 296 -5.09 8.93 -9.86
N GLY A 297 -6.33 9.18 -9.44
CA GLY A 297 -7.46 8.28 -9.70
C GLY A 297 -7.51 7.07 -8.77
N HIS A 298 -6.88 7.14 -7.59
CA HIS A 298 -7.00 6.14 -6.52
C HIS A 298 -8.19 6.42 -5.59
N PRO A 299 -8.75 5.40 -4.92
CA PRO A 299 -9.71 5.58 -3.84
C PRO A 299 -9.17 6.51 -2.73
N ASN A 300 -10.07 7.04 -1.91
CA ASN A 300 -9.70 7.83 -0.73
C ASN A 300 -10.37 7.26 0.52
N GLU A 301 -10.26 5.94 0.71
CA GLU A 301 -10.79 5.23 1.88
C GLU A 301 -9.64 4.86 2.83
N THR A 302 -9.35 5.76 3.75
CA THR A 302 -8.33 5.54 4.78
C THR A 302 -8.68 4.33 5.63
N GLY A 303 -7.74 3.39 5.78
CA GLY A 303 -7.89 2.22 6.65
C GLY A 303 -8.21 0.91 5.92
N LYS A 304 -8.54 0.97 4.62
CA LYS A 304 -8.64 -0.21 3.77
C LYS A 304 -7.33 -0.48 3.03
N MET A 305 -7.11 -1.76 2.76
CA MET A 305 -6.07 -2.26 1.87
C MET A 305 -6.79 -2.94 0.71
N TYR A 306 -6.36 -2.64 -0.51
CA TYR A 306 -6.97 -3.21 -1.70
C TYR A 306 -6.01 -4.17 -2.39
N VAL A 307 -6.55 -5.28 -2.87
CA VAL A 307 -5.97 -5.95 -4.03
C VAL A 307 -6.23 -5.02 -5.22
N TYR A 308 -5.18 -4.68 -5.94
CA TYR A 308 -5.24 -3.78 -7.07
C TYR A 308 -4.93 -4.54 -8.35
N VAL A 309 -5.89 -4.56 -9.28
CA VAL A 309 -5.75 -5.24 -10.58
C VAL A 309 -5.62 -4.19 -11.65
N ARG A 310 -4.54 -4.26 -12.43
CA ARG A 310 -4.32 -3.42 -13.61
C ARG A 310 -4.30 -4.29 -14.84
N ILE A 311 -5.14 -3.97 -15.81
CA ILE A 311 -5.26 -4.72 -17.05
C ILE A 311 -4.82 -3.78 -18.17
N PRO A 312 -3.59 -3.92 -18.67
CA PRO A 312 -3.12 -3.14 -19.81
C PRO A 312 -3.94 -3.52 -21.05
N VAL A 313 -4.46 -2.53 -21.76
CA VAL A 313 -5.25 -2.70 -22.99
C VAL A 313 -4.85 -1.65 -24.02
N GLU A 314 -5.08 -1.98 -25.27
CA GLU A 314 -5.06 -1.07 -26.40
C GLU A 314 -6.50 -0.83 -26.85
N VAL A 315 -6.89 0.44 -26.96
CA VAL A 315 -8.23 0.84 -27.42
C VAL A 315 -8.16 1.15 -28.90
N GLU A 316 -8.90 0.37 -29.70
CA GLU A 316 -8.98 0.61 -31.14
C GLU A 316 -9.80 1.88 -31.43
N VAL A 317 -9.23 2.77 -32.25
CA VAL A 317 -9.91 3.99 -32.67
C VAL A 317 -10.05 4.02 -34.18
N ASN A 318 -11.29 3.96 -34.66
CA ASN A 318 -11.59 3.98 -36.08
C ASN A 318 -10.92 5.16 -36.80
N ASN A 319 -10.12 4.85 -37.82
CA ASN A 319 -9.38 5.81 -38.64
C ASN A 319 -8.34 6.67 -37.89
N TRP A 320 -7.91 6.24 -36.70
CA TRP A 320 -6.91 6.92 -35.89
C TRP A 320 -5.88 5.93 -35.34
N PHE A 321 -4.88 6.41 -34.60
CA PHE A 321 -3.99 5.52 -33.85
C PHE A 321 -4.71 4.96 -32.63
N ASN A 322 -4.36 3.74 -32.27
CA ASN A 322 -4.85 3.13 -31.04
C ASN A 322 -4.22 3.81 -29.83
N TYR A 323 -4.94 3.80 -28.72
CA TYR A 323 -4.48 4.41 -27.47
C TYR A 323 -4.11 3.32 -26.47
N ASP A 324 -2.98 3.54 -25.78
CA ASP A 324 -2.65 2.79 -24.58
C ASP A 324 -3.58 3.18 -23.42
N ALA A 325 -4.16 2.17 -22.78
CA ALA A 325 -5.02 2.35 -21.63
C ALA A 325 -4.81 1.24 -20.59
N GLU A 326 -5.35 1.47 -19.40
CA GLU A 326 -5.39 0.50 -18.32
C GLU A 326 -6.79 0.46 -17.71
N ILE A 327 -7.36 -0.74 -17.62
CA ILE A 327 -8.54 -0.99 -16.78
C ILE A 327 -8.07 -1.35 -15.38
N ARG A 328 -8.75 -0.80 -14.38
CA ARG A 328 -8.29 -0.82 -12.99
C ARG A 328 -9.41 -1.25 -12.05
N PHE A 329 -9.13 -2.18 -11.15
CA PHE A 329 -10.07 -2.62 -10.11
C PHE A 329 -9.40 -2.58 -8.73
N TRP A 330 -10.11 -2.03 -7.74
CA TRP A 330 -9.71 -2.06 -6.33
C TRP A 330 -10.65 -2.99 -5.59
N ILE A 331 -10.11 -4.15 -5.23
CA ILE A 331 -10.86 -5.26 -4.67
C ILE A 331 -10.58 -5.31 -3.17
N TYR A 332 -11.64 -5.14 -2.39
CA TYR A 332 -11.58 -5.20 -0.94
C TYR A 332 -11.81 -6.64 -0.48
N LEU A 333 -10.89 -7.16 0.32
CA LEU A 333 -11.02 -8.45 0.98
C LEU A 333 -11.43 -8.22 2.43
N TYR A 334 -12.39 -9.01 2.91
CA TYR A 334 -12.83 -8.96 4.30
C TYR A 334 -13.31 -10.33 4.78
N VAL A 335 -13.29 -10.51 6.10
CA VAL A 335 -13.83 -11.70 6.75
C VAL A 335 -15.22 -11.39 7.28
N THR A 336 -16.19 -12.23 6.95
CA THR A 336 -17.59 -12.13 7.41
C THR A 336 -17.72 -12.58 8.87
N GLN A 337 -18.88 -12.31 9.50
CA GLN A 337 -19.13 -12.68 10.89
C GLN A 337 -19.09 -14.20 11.15
N ASP A 338 -19.39 -15.01 10.13
CA ASP A 338 -19.27 -16.47 10.16
C ASP A 338 -17.86 -16.97 9.84
N GLY A 339 -16.88 -16.06 9.73
CA GLY A 339 -15.47 -16.40 9.53
C GLY A 339 -15.11 -16.79 8.10
N ARG A 340 -15.88 -16.35 7.10
CA ARG A 340 -15.58 -16.63 5.69
C ARG A 340 -14.90 -15.45 5.03
N LEU A 341 -13.90 -15.71 4.20
CA LEU A 341 -13.34 -14.72 3.30
C LEU A 341 -14.37 -14.34 2.24
N ASN A 342 -14.54 -13.04 2.03
CA ASN A 342 -15.27 -12.48 0.90
C ASN A 342 -14.43 -11.42 0.19
N ALA A 343 -14.74 -11.19 -1.08
CA ALA A 343 -14.06 -10.25 -1.95
C ALA A 343 -15.08 -9.42 -2.73
N TRP A 344 -14.85 -8.11 -2.84
CA TRP A 344 -15.73 -7.22 -3.57
C TRP A 344 -14.96 -6.13 -4.31
N PRO A 345 -15.20 -5.87 -5.61
CA PRO A 345 -14.65 -4.70 -6.28
C PRO A 345 -15.33 -3.45 -5.73
N ASP A 346 -14.63 -2.71 -4.87
CA ASP A 346 -15.16 -1.51 -4.22
C ASP A 346 -15.13 -0.31 -5.18
N TYR A 347 -14.08 -0.25 -6.00
CA TYR A 347 -13.91 0.75 -7.04
C TYR A 347 -13.41 0.13 -8.35
N TYR A 348 -13.75 0.78 -9.46
CA TYR A 348 -13.20 0.51 -10.78
C TYR A 348 -12.83 1.80 -11.47
N GLY A 349 -11.90 1.74 -12.42
CA GLY A 349 -11.41 2.92 -13.10
C GLY A 349 -10.69 2.61 -14.39
N ALA A 350 -10.32 3.66 -15.10
CA ALA A 350 -9.50 3.61 -16.29
C ALA A 350 -8.40 4.66 -16.21
N TRP A 351 -7.28 4.36 -16.85
CA TRP A 351 -6.28 5.34 -17.27
C TRP A 351 -6.10 5.25 -18.77
N VAL A 352 -5.91 6.39 -19.42
CA VAL A 352 -5.71 6.49 -20.87
C VAL A 352 -4.51 7.40 -21.10
N GLU A 353 -3.64 7.01 -22.02
CA GLU A 353 -2.50 7.83 -22.42
C GLU A 353 -2.94 9.21 -22.95
N GLY A 354 -2.01 10.16 -22.94
CA GLY A 354 -2.29 11.55 -23.30
C GLY A 354 -2.36 11.77 -24.81
N GLY A 355 -3.44 12.39 -25.28
CA GLY A 355 -3.69 12.67 -26.69
C GLY A 355 -4.99 13.44 -26.91
N ILE A 356 -5.35 13.64 -28.18
CA ILE A 356 -6.51 14.45 -28.60
C ILE A 356 -7.83 13.81 -28.16
N LEU A 357 -7.91 12.48 -28.16
CA LEU A 357 -9.13 11.70 -27.89
C LEU A 357 -9.16 11.10 -26.48
N THR A 358 -8.20 11.42 -25.62
CA THR A 358 -8.07 10.84 -24.27
C THR A 358 -9.36 10.97 -23.45
N ASP A 359 -10.00 12.13 -23.48
CA ASP A 359 -11.23 12.36 -22.71
C ASP A 359 -12.41 11.53 -23.22
N ASP A 360 -12.54 11.38 -24.54
CA ASP A 360 -13.63 10.61 -25.16
C ASP A 360 -13.44 9.12 -24.91
N ILE A 361 -12.21 8.61 -25.08
CA ILE A 361 -11.87 7.23 -24.79
C ILE A 361 -12.09 6.92 -23.31
N LEU A 362 -11.65 7.82 -22.42
CA LEU A 362 -11.87 7.66 -20.99
C LEU A 362 -13.36 7.69 -20.62
N ALA A 363 -14.16 8.52 -21.28
CA ALA A 363 -15.61 8.55 -21.07
C ALA A 363 -16.28 7.26 -21.57
N GLU A 364 -15.84 6.73 -22.72
CA GLU A 364 -16.33 5.49 -23.30
C GLU A 364 -15.99 4.28 -22.40
N LEU A 365 -14.74 4.14 -21.96
CA LEU A 365 -14.30 3.09 -21.04
C LEU A 365 -15.06 3.11 -19.71
N MET A 366 -15.40 4.30 -19.21
CA MET A 366 -16.12 4.48 -17.95
C MET A 366 -17.65 4.47 -18.12
N GLY A 367 -18.15 4.33 -19.35
CA GLY A 367 -19.58 4.27 -19.67
C GLY A 367 -20.20 2.90 -19.39
N GLU A 368 -21.51 2.80 -19.62
CA GLU A 368 -22.29 1.57 -19.37
C GLU A 368 -21.82 0.37 -20.20
N GLU A 369 -21.35 0.61 -21.42
CA GLU A 369 -20.84 -0.42 -22.34
C GLU A 369 -19.33 -0.71 -22.16
N GLY A 370 -18.65 0.05 -21.30
CA GLY A 370 -17.21 -0.09 -21.05
C GLY A 370 -16.89 -1.08 -19.93
N ILE A 371 -16.06 -0.67 -18.97
CA ILE A 371 -15.60 -1.48 -17.83
C ILE A 371 -16.77 -2.09 -17.04
N VAL A 372 -17.90 -1.38 -16.96
CA VAL A 372 -19.08 -1.82 -16.22
C VAL A 372 -19.60 -3.18 -16.70
N THR A 373 -19.46 -3.50 -17.99
CA THR A 373 -19.91 -4.77 -18.56
C THR A 373 -19.07 -5.97 -18.11
N SER A 374 -17.79 -5.78 -17.82
CA SER A 374 -16.90 -6.86 -17.34
C SER A 374 -16.91 -7.03 -15.82
N LEU A 375 -17.54 -6.12 -15.06
CA LEU A 375 -17.63 -6.23 -13.60
C LEU A 375 -18.22 -7.57 -13.12
N PRO A 376 -19.33 -8.09 -13.67
CA PRO A 376 -19.89 -9.37 -13.25
C PRO A 376 -18.94 -10.55 -13.42
N GLU A 377 -18.13 -10.55 -14.48
CA GLU A 377 -17.15 -11.61 -14.75
C GLU A 377 -15.99 -11.56 -13.76
N VAL A 378 -15.48 -10.36 -13.47
CA VAL A 378 -14.48 -10.15 -12.42
C VAL A 378 -15.02 -10.60 -11.06
N ILE A 379 -16.27 -10.24 -10.73
CA ILE A 379 -16.94 -10.70 -9.50
C ILE A 379 -17.06 -12.23 -9.48
N GLY A 380 -17.39 -12.86 -10.60
CA GLY A 380 -17.45 -14.32 -10.72
C GLY A 380 -16.11 -15.00 -10.44
N LEU A 381 -15.01 -14.46 -10.96
CA LEU A 381 -13.65 -14.95 -10.69
C LEU A 381 -13.29 -14.81 -9.20
N LEU A 382 -13.63 -13.69 -8.59
CA LEU A 382 -13.43 -13.46 -7.16
C LEU A 382 -14.27 -14.41 -6.30
N GLY A 383 -15.51 -14.68 -6.69
CA GLY A 383 -16.38 -15.65 -6.02
C GLY A 383 -15.81 -17.07 -6.05
N ALA A 384 -15.24 -17.50 -7.17
CA ALA A 384 -14.57 -18.79 -7.28
C ALA A 384 -13.31 -18.87 -6.39
N ALA A 385 -12.47 -17.83 -6.44
CA ALA A 385 -11.23 -17.76 -5.64
C ALA A 385 -11.52 -17.79 -4.13
N THR A 386 -12.47 -16.97 -3.67
CA THR A 386 -12.88 -16.94 -2.25
C THR A 386 -13.57 -18.23 -1.82
N THR A 387 -14.32 -18.90 -2.70
CA THR A 387 -14.89 -20.23 -2.41
C THR A 387 -13.80 -21.27 -2.14
N LEU A 388 -12.74 -21.29 -2.96
CA LEU A 388 -11.60 -22.20 -2.75
C LEU A 388 -10.84 -21.84 -1.48
N ALA A 389 -10.57 -20.56 -1.24
CA ALA A 389 -9.91 -20.11 -0.03
C ALA A 389 -10.70 -20.52 1.23
N ASN A 390 -12.03 -20.43 1.19
CA ASN A 390 -12.91 -20.80 2.31
C ASN A 390 -12.94 -22.28 2.67
N LEU A 391 -12.23 -23.16 1.97
CA LEU A 391 -12.05 -24.56 2.40
C LEU A 391 -11.30 -24.67 3.73
N GLY A 392 -10.47 -23.67 4.08
CA GLY A 392 -9.76 -23.59 5.37
C GLY A 392 -10.42 -22.70 6.42
N ALA A 393 -11.65 -22.23 6.20
CA ALA A 393 -12.39 -21.43 7.16
C ALA A 393 -12.72 -22.23 8.45
N PRO A 394 -12.95 -21.58 9.61
CA PRO A 394 -13.15 -20.14 9.81
C PRO A 394 -11.84 -19.34 9.93
N TYR A 395 -11.92 -18.10 9.45
CA TYR A 395 -10.90 -17.07 9.57
C TYR A 395 -11.35 -15.98 10.54
N SER A 396 -10.39 -15.40 11.24
CA SER A 396 -10.60 -14.29 12.17
C SER A 396 -10.20 -12.96 11.55
N ASN A 397 -9.28 -12.98 10.59
CA ASN A 397 -8.77 -11.77 9.93
C ASN A 397 -8.19 -12.08 8.54
N VAL A 398 -8.08 -11.04 7.71
CA VAL A 398 -7.39 -11.06 6.41
C VAL A 398 -6.52 -9.83 6.27
N TYR A 399 -5.32 -9.99 5.72
CA TYR A 399 -4.47 -8.88 5.33
C TYR A 399 -3.60 -9.23 4.11
N LEU A 400 -2.91 -8.22 3.56
CA LEU A 400 -2.13 -8.36 2.33
C LEU A 400 -0.62 -8.24 2.63
N LEU A 401 0.18 -8.98 1.88
CA LEU A 401 1.64 -8.92 1.82
C LEU A 401 2.09 -8.65 0.36
N PRO A 402 3.27 -8.04 0.16
CA PRO A 402 3.74 -7.69 -1.18
C PRO A 402 4.18 -8.93 -1.95
N GLY A 403 3.96 -8.91 -3.27
CA GLY A 403 4.47 -9.93 -4.18
C GLY A 403 3.98 -11.33 -3.80
N ARG A 404 4.87 -12.31 -3.98
CA ARG A 404 4.65 -13.72 -3.65
C ARG A 404 5.15 -14.09 -2.24
N ASN A 405 5.36 -13.08 -1.37
CA ASN A 405 5.92 -13.23 -0.02
C ASN A 405 7.33 -13.87 -0.01
N GLU A 406 8.11 -13.61 -1.05
CA GLU A 406 9.53 -13.99 -1.14
C GLU A 406 10.40 -13.02 -0.34
N ASP A 407 11.64 -13.39 -0.02
CA ASP A 407 12.59 -12.49 0.68
C ASP A 407 13.01 -11.30 -0.17
N ARG A 408 12.96 -11.44 -1.49
CA ARG A 408 13.24 -10.41 -2.49
C ARG A 408 12.30 -10.61 -3.65
N GLY A 409 11.56 -9.57 -4.05
CA GLY A 409 10.59 -9.68 -5.14
C GLY A 409 10.18 -8.32 -5.68
N ASN A 410 9.11 -8.29 -6.49
CA ASN A 410 8.47 -7.07 -6.96
C ASN A 410 6.97 -7.09 -6.61
N THR A 411 6.42 -5.96 -6.17
CA THR A 411 4.98 -5.85 -5.86
C THR A 411 4.11 -6.01 -7.09
N ASN A 412 4.64 -5.84 -8.30
CA ASN A 412 3.91 -6.05 -9.55
C ASN A 412 3.89 -7.54 -9.98
N ASP A 413 4.60 -8.44 -9.27
CA ASP A 413 4.62 -9.86 -9.62
C ASP A 413 3.37 -10.61 -9.14
N ASP A 414 2.84 -10.22 -7.98
CA ASP A 414 1.60 -10.73 -7.38
C ASP A 414 1.22 -9.91 -6.13
N VAL A 415 0.12 -10.29 -5.48
CA VAL A 415 -0.20 -9.93 -4.10
C VAL A 415 -0.45 -11.20 -3.28
N THR A 416 0.08 -11.24 -2.08
CA THR A 416 -0.13 -12.35 -1.16
C THR A 416 -1.26 -12.03 -0.19
N VAL A 417 -2.25 -12.91 -0.13
CA VAL A 417 -3.34 -12.86 0.85
C VAL A 417 -2.94 -13.71 2.06
N VAL A 418 -3.04 -13.12 3.25
CA VAL A 418 -2.83 -13.83 4.52
C VAL A 418 -4.16 -13.93 5.25
N LEU A 419 -4.54 -15.16 5.57
CA LEU A 419 -5.75 -15.52 6.30
C LEU A 419 -5.33 -16.03 7.68
N VAL A 420 -5.95 -15.51 8.74
CA VAL A 420 -5.63 -15.92 10.12
C VAL A 420 -6.72 -16.88 10.59
N GLU A 421 -6.38 -18.14 10.83
CA GLU A 421 -7.37 -19.14 11.27
C GLU A 421 -7.96 -18.81 12.64
N GLY A 422 -9.25 -19.08 12.80
CA GLY A 422 -10.01 -18.88 14.04
C GLY A 422 -11.37 -18.25 13.79
N MET A 423 -12.28 -18.34 14.75
CA MET A 423 -13.53 -17.59 14.65
C MET A 423 -13.24 -16.09 14.80
N PRO A 424 -13.91 -15.20 14.04
CA PRO A 424 -13.91 -13.78 14.35
C PRO A 424 -14.34 -13.62 15.81
N GLY A 425 -13.47 -13.03 16.64
CA GLY A 425 -13.88 -12.69 18.00
C GLY A 425 -15.07 -11.72 17.98
N PRO A 426 -15.86 -11.61 19.07
CA PRO A 426 -16.73 -10.45 19.22
C PRO A 426 -15.86 -9.20 18.99
N PRO A 427 -16.37 -8.14 18.33
CA PRO A 427 -15.58 -6.93 18.07
C PRO A 427 -14.97 -6.50 19.40
N GLY A 428 -13.67 -6.73 19.53
CA GLY A 428 -12.98 -6.45 20.77
C GLY A 428 -13.09 -4.96 21.03
N PRO A 429 -12.95 -4.49 22.29
CA PRO A 429 -12.62 -3.10 22.51
C PRO A 429 -11.22 -2.85 21.90
N ILE A 430 -11.19 -2.40 20.65
CA ILE A 430 -9.96 -2.01 19.97
C ILE A 430 -9.58 -0.62 20.53
N LEU A 431 -8.32 -0.45 20.94
CA LEU A 431 -7.77 0.75 21.61
C LEU A 431 -6.56 1.30 20.86
#